data_AF-T1C8T1-F1
#
_entry.id   AF-T1C8T1-F1
#
_cell.length_a   1.000
_cell.length_b   1.000
_cell.length_c   1.000
_cell.angle_alpha   90.00
_cell.angle_beta   90.00
_cell.angle_gamma   90.00
#
_symmetry.space_group_name_H-M   'P 1'
#
loop_
_entity.id
_entity.type
_entity.pdbx_description
1 polymer ?
#
loop_
_entity_poly.entity_id
_entity_poly.type
_entity_poly.pdbx_seq_one_letter_code
_entity_poly.pdbx_strand_id
1 'polypeptide(L)'
;GFELDALGPARLALRRVPPLLAGGEIVKIVESVAEALGREAPGHHLDAAADRFLGTLACRAAIHARRRLTLPEMDALLRQMERTERSNQCNHGRPTWTRLTLRELDQLFLRGR
;
A
#
# COMPACT_ATOMS: atom_id res chain seq x y z
N GLY A 1 -1.51 15.09 8.00
CA GLY A 1 -0.74 14.04 7.30
C GLY A 1 -0.10 14.62 6.07
N PHE A 2 -0.92 15.05 5.12
CA PHE A 2 -0.54 15.99 4.06
C PHE A 2 -0.96 17.41 4.44
N GLU A 3 -0.21 18.41 3.97
CA GLU A 3 -0.59 19.84 4.04
C GLU A 3 -0.34 20.45 2.67
N LEU A 4 -1.37 21.07 2.07
CA LEU A 4 -1.31 21.69 0.75
C LEU A 4 -1.80 23.13 0.82
N ASP A 5 -1.07 24.04 0.18
CA ASP A 5 -1.49 25.43 -0.01
C ASP A 5 -1.89 25.65 -1.47
N ALA A 6 -2.98 26.37 -1.70
CA ALA A 6 -3.30 26.87 -3.03
C ALA A 6 -2.42 28.09 -3.36
N LEU A 7 -1.61 27.98 -4.41
CA LEU A 7 -0.79 29.09 -4.92
C LEU A 7 -1.43 29.78 -6.13
N GLY A 8 -2.49 29.20 -6.70
CA GLY A 8 -3.23 29.73 -7.83
C GLY A 8 -4.17 28.69 -8.43
N PRO A 9 -4.89 29.02 -9.53
CA PRO A 9 -5.96 28.18 -10.08
C PRO A 9 -5.55 26.75 -10.47
N ALA A 10 -4.28 26.53 -10.82
CA ALA A 10 -3.74 25.23 -11.20
C ALA A 10 -2.39 24.93 -10.50
N ARG A 11 -2.14 25.56 -9.34
CA ARG A 11 -0.85 25.44 -8.63
C ARG A 11 -1.08 25.17 -7.15
N LEU A 12 -0.56 24.06 -6.67
CA LEU A 12 -0.58 23.67 -5.26
C LEU A 12 0.85 23.55 -4.74
N ALA A 13 1.10 23.99 -3.51
CA ALA A 13 2.34 23.73 -2.79
C ALA A 13 2.11 22.64 -1.74
N LEU A 14 2.89 21.57 -1.82
CA LEU A 14 2.90 20.50 -0.83
C LEU A 14 3.87 20.86 0.31
N ARG A 15 3.35 21.17 1.49
CA ARG A 15 4.14 21.59 2.66
C ARG A 15 4.55 20.44 3.55
N ARG A 16 3.68 19.43 3.67
CA ARG A 16 3.91 18.28 4.53
C ARG A 16 3.39 17.01 3.88
N VAL A 17 4.08 15.91 4.17
CA VAL A 17 3.73 14.56 3.73
C VAL A 17 3.81 13.62 4.93
N PRO A 18 3.01 12.55 4.97
CA PRO A 18 3.14 11.53 6.00
C PRO A 18 4.56 10.94 6.01
N PRO A 19 5.17 10.71 7.18
CA PRO A 19 6.52 10.14 7.28
C PRO A 19 6.67 8.81 6.52
N LEU A 20 5.61 7.99 6.50
CA LEU A 20 5.56 6.72 5.78
C LEU A 20 5.82 6.86 4.27
N LEU A 21 5.62 8.05 3.71
CA LEU A 21 5.77 8.33 2.28
C LEU A 21 7.02 9.14 1.95
N ALA A 22 7.82 9.50 2.96
CA ALA A 22 9.04 10.27 2.77
C ALA A 22 9.99 9.53 1.81
N GLY A 23 10.41 10.21 0.72
CA GLY A 23 11.34 9.66 -0.27
C GLY A 23 10.70 8.93 -1.46
N GLY A 24 9.37 8.82 -1.53
CA GLY A 24 8.66 8.27 -2.70
C GLY A 24 8.33 9.31 -3.79
N GLU A 25 7.69 8.89 -4.89
CA GLU A 25 7.16 9.78 -5.92
C GLU A 25 5.87 10.51 -5.45
N ILE A 26 5.99 11.27 -4.37
CA ILE A 26 4.84 11.85 -3.65
C ILE A 26 4.04 12.83 -4.52
N VAL A 27 4.73 13.60 -5.37
CA VAL A 27 4.06 14.54 -6.29
C VAL A 27 3.09 13.78 -7.21
N LYS A 28 3.54 12.69 -7.85
CA LYS A 28 2.68 11.86 -8.72
C LYS A 28 1.54 11.17 -7.97
N ILE A 29 1.74 10.87 -6.69
CA ILE A 29 0.67 10.34 -5.83
C ILE A 29 -0.39 11.42 -5.60
N VAL A 30 0.01 12.63 -5.21
CA VAL A 30 -0.90 13.75 -4.97
C VAL A 30 -1.65 14.16 -6.25
N GLU A 31 -0.96 14.23 -7.39
CA GLU A 31 -1.57 14.54 -8.70
C GLU A 31 -2.64 13.51 -9.09
N SER A 32 -2.31 12.22 -8.99
CA SER A 32 -3.23 11.12 -9.29
C SER A 32 -4.51 11.17 -8.46
N VAL A 33 -4.45 11.81 -7.29
CA VAL A 33 -5.54 11.85 -6.31
C VAL A 33 -6.37 13.09 -6.49
N ALA A 34 -5.73 14.24 -6.74
CA ALA A 34 -6.42 15.43 -7.21
C ALA A 34 -7.22 15.14 -8.50
N GLU A 35 -6.65 14.36 -9.43
CA GLU A 35 -7.34 13.92 -10.64
C GLU A 35 -8.51 12.98 -10.34
N ALA A 36 -8.34 11.99 -9.45
CA ALA A 36 -9.41 11.09 -9.06
C ALA A 36 -10.58 11.85 -8.40
N LEU A 37 -10.28 12.79 -7.50
CA LEU A 37 -11.27 13.64 -6.83
C LEU A 37 -12.00 14.57 -7.81
N GLY A 38 -11.30 15.13 -8.80
CA GLY A 38 -11.91 15.99 -9.82
C GLY A 38 -12.89 15.27 -10.77
N ARG A 39 -12.84 13.95 -10.83
CA ARG A 39 -13.75 13.12 -11.66
C ARG A 39 -15.03 12.70 -10.92
N GLU A 40 -15.12 12.93 -9.61
CA GLU A 40 -16.27 12.52 -8.80
C GLU A 40 -17.34 13.60 -8.75
N ALA A 41 -18.61 13.21 -8.84
CA ALA A 41 -19.73 14.14 -8.76
C ALA A 41 -19.86 14.75 -7.34
N PRO A 42 -20.30 16.02 -7.22
CA PRO A 42 -20.55 16.63 -5.92
C PRO A 42 -21.58 15.81 -5.13
N GLY A 43 -21.20 15.34 -3.93
CA GLY A 43 -22.10 14.62 -3.02
C GLY A 43 -21.73 13.16 -2.72
N HIS A 44 -20.61 12.63 -3.20
CA HIS A 44 -20.14 11.29 -2.83
C HIS A 44 -19.15 11.29 -1.66
N HIS A 45 -19.32 10.29 -0.80
CA HIS A 45 -18.73 10.12 0.53
C HIS A 45 -17.20 10.24 0.53
N LEU A 46 -16.69 11.25 1.25
CA LEU A 46 -15.26 11.48 1.46
C LEU A 46 -14.51 10.20 1.86
N ASP A 47 -15.18 9.30 2.59
CA ASP A 47 -14.63 8.01 3.01
C ASP A 47 -14.30 7.10 1.82
N ALA A 48 -15.19 7.00 0.83
CA ALA A 48 -14.96 6.14 -0.34
C ALA A 48 -13.82 6.67 -1.22
N ALA A 49 -13.70 8.00 -1.34
CA ALA A 49 -12.59 8.64 -2.02
C ALA A 49 -11.27 8.46 -1.25
N ALA A 50 -11.32 8.55 0.09
CA ALA A 50 -10.18 8.29 0.96
C ALA A 50 -9.70 6.84 0.86
N ASP A 51 -10.61 5.86 0.87
CA ASP A 51 -10.27 4.44 0.71
C ASP A 51 -9.60 4.15 -0.63
N ARG A 52 -10.14 4.71 -1.73
CA ARG A 52 -9.52 4.60 -3.07
C ARG A 52 -8.11 5.19 -3.09
N PHE A 53 -7.94 6.36 -2.48
CA PHE A 53 -6.65 7.03 -2.39
C PHE A 53 -5.65 6.18 -1.59
N LEU A 54 -6.01 5.76 -0.38
CA LEU A 54 -5.15 4.96 0.49
C LEU A 54 -4.81 3.60 -0.14
N GLY A 55 -5.76 2.98 -0.86
CA GLY A 55 -5.52 1.77 -1.63
C GLY A 55 -4.47 1.97 -2.75
N THR A 56 -4.60 3.04 -3.53
CA THR A 56 -3.63 3.38 -4.59
C THR A 56 -2.25 3.66 -3.99
N LEU A 57 -2.22 4.39 -2.89
CA LEU A 57 -1.01 4.73 -2.17
C LEU A 57 -0.30 3.48 -1.66
N ALA A 58 -1.03 2.57 -1.00
CA ALA A 58 -0.50 1.33 -0.46
C ALA A 58 0.14 0.47 -1.56
N CYS A 59 -0.49 0.38 -2.73
CA CYS A 59 0.08 -0.35 -3.87
C CYS A 59 1.37 0.28 -4.41
N ARG A 60 1.44 1.60 -4.52
CA ARG A 60 2.63 2.28 -5.03
C ARG A 60 3.79 2.22 -4.02
N ALA A 61 3.49 2.36 -2.73
CA ALA A 61 4.46 2.32 -1.65
C ALA A 61 4.91 0.90 -1.26
N ALA A 62 4.23 -0.14 -1.73
CA ALA A 62 4.58 -1.52 -1.45
C ALA A 62 6.04 -1.83 -1.84
N ILE A 63 6.66 -2.79 -1.14
CA ILE A 63 7.98 -3.30 -1.52
C ILE A 63 7.82 -4.11 -2.82
N HIS A 64 8.34 -3.57 -3.92
CA HIS A 64 8.20 -4.16 -5.25
C HIS A 64 9.36 -5.10 -5.62
N ALA A 65 9.08 -5.98 -6.60
CA ALA A 65 10.08 -6.79 -7.25
C ALA A 65 11.18 -5.88 -7.83
N ARG A 66 12.40 -5.99 -7.27
CA ARG A 66 13.70 -5.35 -7.61
C ARG A 66 14.44 -4.78 -6.39
N ARG A 67 13.79 -4.67 -5.22
CA ARG A 67 14.49 -4.40 -3.96
C ARG A 67 14.83 -5.71 -3.26
N ARG A 68 16.12 -5.99 -3.05
CA ARG A 68 16.56 -7.09 -2.18
C ARG A 68 16.42 -6.63 -0.74
N LEU A 69 15.71 -7.40 0.08
CA LEU A 69 15.61 -7.18 1.51
C LEU A 69 16.72 -7.95 2.23
N THR A 70 17.25 -7.34 3.28
CA THR A 70 18.06 -8.02 4.29
C THR A 70 17.15 -8.83 5.22
N LEU A 71 17.73 -9.81 5.95
CA LEU A 71 16.94 -10.60 6.91
C LEU A 71 16.26 -9.74 8.00
N PRO A 72 16.91 -8.70 8.57
CA PRO A 72 16.23 -7.80 9.50
C PRO A 72 15.04 -7.05 8.88
N GLU A 73 15.14 -6.62 7.63
CA GLU A 73 14.02 -5.97 6.92
C GLU A 73 12.87 -6.96 6.67
N MET A 74 13.17 -8.22 6.37
CA MET A 74 12.16 -9.27 6.22
C MET A 74 11.45 -9.56 7.54
N ASP A 75 12.18 -9.75 8.65
CA ASP A 75 11.55 -9.95 9.96
C ASP A 75 10.70 -8.74 10.35
N ALA A 76 11.22 -7.51 10.17
CA ALA A 76 10.45 -6.29 10.43
C ALA A 76 9.13 -6.24 9.64
N LEU A 77 9.14 -6.63 8.36
CA LEU A 77 7.93 -6.72 7.55
C LEU A 77 6.94 -7.76 8.13
N LEU A 78 7.42 -8.94 8.52
CA LEU A 78 6.58 -9.97 9.13
C LEU A 78 5.99 -9.51 10.48
N ARG A 79 6.77 -8.83 11.32
CA ARG A 79 6.31 -8.22 12.58
C ARG A 79 5.27 -7.12 12.38
N GLN A 80 5.34 -6.40 11.26
CA GLN A 80 4.30 -5.45 10.87
C GLN A 80 3.03 -6.18 10.41
N MET A 81 3.17 -7.23 9.60
CA MET A 81 2.03 -8.05 9.14
C MET A 81 1.27 -8.70 10.31
N GLU A 82 1.97 -9.18 11.34
CA GLU A 82 1.36 -9.76 12.56
C GLU A 82 0.49 -8.76 13.33
N ARG A 83 0.83 -7.47 13.29
CA ARG A 83 0.10 -6.38 13.97
C ARG A 83 -0.95 -5.70 13.08
N THR A 84 -0.94 -6.00 11.79
CA THR A 84 -1.83 -5.36 10.81
C THR A 84 -3.08 -6.20 10.65
N GLU A 85 -4.25 -5.61 10.92
CA GLU A 85 -5.53 -6.27 10.66
C GLU A 85 -5.64 -6.62 9.17
N ARG A 86 -6.22 -7.78 8.85
CA ARG A 86 -6.43 -8.25 7.47
C ARG A 86 -5.13 -8.35 6.65
N SER A 87 -3.98 -8.51 7.30
CA SER A 87 -2.69 -8.68 6.62
C SER A 87 -2.63 -9.89 5.70
N ASN A 88 -3.58 -10.83 5.80
CA ASN A 88 -3.72 -12.00 4.93
C ASN A 88 -4.30 -11.68 3.54
N GLN A 89 -4.74 -10.45 3.27
CA GLN A 89 -5.32 -10.05 1.99
C GLN A 89 -4.76 -8.71 1.52
N CYS A 90 -4.41 -8.59 0.24
CA CYS A 90 -4.11 -7.30 -0.35
C CYS A 90 -5.41 -6.51 -0.61
N ASN A 91 -5.27 -5.22 -0.93
CA ASN A 91 -6.39 -4.35 -1.32
C ASN A 91 -7.13 -4.78 -2.60
N HIS A 92 -6.61 -5.78 -3.34
CA HIS A 92 -7.26 -6.39 -4.50
C HIS A 92 -7.80 -7.80 -4.20
N GLY A 93 -7.84 -8.23 -2.94
CA GLY A 93 -8.39 -9.53 -2.51
C GLY A 93 -7.46 -10.74 -2.69
N ARG A 94 -6.26 -10.56 -3.25
CA ARG A 94 -5.26 -11.65 -3.34
C ARG A 94 -4.69 -11.98 -1.96
N PRO A 95 -4.44 -13.26 -1.64
CA PRO A 95 -3.71 -13.64 -0.43
C PRO A 95 -2.29 -13.09 -0.47
N THR A 96 -1.78 -12.66 0.68
CA THR A 96 -0.43 -12.07 0.83
C THR A 96 0.63 -13.08 1.27
N TRP A 97 0.20 -14.22 1.83
CA TRP A 97 1.06 -15.32 2.23
C TRP A 97 0.34 -16.66 2.08
N THR A 98 1.11 -17.73 2.03
CA THR A 98 0.63 -19.11 2.12
C THR A 98 1.48 -19.86 3.14
N ARG A 99 0.92 -20.93 3.71
CA ARG A 99 1.61 -21.79 4.66
C ARG A 99 1.62 -23.21 4.13
N LEU A 100 2.79 -23.83 4.15
CA LEU A 100 2.96 -25.25 3.89
C LEU A 100 3.48 -25.90 5.16
N THR A 101 2.74 -26.88 5.67
CA THR A 101 3.17 -27.74 6.78
C THR A 101 4.23 -28.74 6.32
N LEU A 102 4.98 -29.32 7.26
CA LEU A 102 5.95 -30.38 6.94
C LEU A 102 5.30 -31.55 6.19
N ARG A 103 4.09 -31.96 6.62
CA ARG A 103 3.33 -33.03 5.95
C ARG A 103 2.93 -32.66 4.52
N GLU A 104 2.50 -31.41 4.28
CA GLU A 104 2.17 -30.94 2.93
C GLU A 104 3.43 -30.87 2.06
N LEU A 105 4.56 -30.45 2.62
CA LEU A 105 5.85 -30.49 1.93
C LEU A 105 6.25 -31.93 1.57
N ASP A 106 6.13 -32.89 2.49
CA ASP A 106 6.44 -34.30 2.24
C ASP A 106 5.60 -34.88 1.10
N GLN A 107 4.30 -34.55 1.06
CA GLN A 107 3.40 -34.97 -0.01
C GLN A 107 3.83 -34.46 -1.39
N LEU A 108 4.40 -33.25 -1.48
CA LEU A 108 4.94 -32.72 -2.75
C LEU A 108 6.10 -33.57 -3.29
N PHE A 109 6.82 -34.27 -2.40
CA PHE A 109 7.90 -35.19 -2.75
C PHE A 109 7.48 -36.65 -2.73
N LEU A 110 6.18 -36.95 -2.62
CA LEU A 110 5.63 -38.30 -2.51
C LEU A 110 6.21 -39.08 -1.30
N ARG A 111 6.68 -38.39 -0.26
CA ARG A 111 7.13 -38.96 1.00
C ARG A 111 5.92 -39.16 1.92
N GLY A 112 5.90 -40.24 2.71
CA GLY A 112 4.74 -40.58 3.57
C GLY A 112 3.60 -41.29 2.85
N ARG A 113 3.89 -41.91 1.69
CA ARG A 113 3.21 -43.12 1.22
C ARG A 113 3.83 -44.34 1.88
#